data_AF-A0A2S9FR15-F1
#
_entry.id   AF-A0A2S9FR15-F1
#
_cell.length_a   1.000
_cell.length_b   1.000
_cell.length_c   1.000
_cell.angle_alpha   90.00
_cell.angle_beta   90.00
_cell.angle_gamma   90.00
#
_symmetry.space_group_name_H-M   'P 1'
#
loop_
_entity.id
_entity.type
_entity.pdbx_description
1 polymer ?
#
loop_
_entity_poly.entity_id
_entity_poly.type
_entity_poly.pdbx_seq_one_letter_code
_entity_poly.pdbx_strand_id
1 'polypeptide(L)'
;VDIGGPYDPGYNSDSTRTYSIGEPDVEVSRRYAVLQRAQRAAASTCSAVTPGRTTSTAARDVLADEGLAEAFVHRTGHGIGLSVHEEPYIVAGNSLPL
;
A
#
# COMPACT_ATOMS: atom_id res chain seq x y z
N VAL A 1 -2.82 1.88 -13.45
CA VAL A 1 -4.26 1.63 -13.69
C VAL A 1 -4.85 1.26 -12.36
N ASP A 2 -5.76 2.08 -11.88
CA ASP A 2 -6.41 1.92 -10.58
C ASP A 2 -7.90 1.80 -10.80
N ILE A 3 -8.48 0.65 -10.48
CA ILE A 3 -9.85 0.31 -10.84
C ILE A 3 -10.48 -0.59 -9.78
N GLY A 4 -11.80 -0.46 -9.70
CA GLY A 4 -12.64 -1.18 -8.76
C GLY A 4 -14.09 -1.12 -9.19
N GLY A 5 -14.93 -1.88 -8.51
CA GLY A 5 -16.37 -1.87 -8.74
C GLY A 5 -17.14 -2.54 -7.61
N PRO A 6 -18.42 -2.18 -7.46
CA PRO A 6 -19.31 -2.82 -6.51
C PRO A 6 -19.69 -4.22 -6.97
N TYR A 7 -19.91 -5.10 -6.00
CA TYR A 7 -20.44 -6.44 -6.19
C TYR A 7 -21.61 -6.65 -5.22
N ASP A 8 -22.71 -7.25 -5.68
CA ASP A 8 -23.88 -7.52 -4.85
C ASP A 8 -23.47 -8.29 -3.57
N PRO A 9 -23.90 -7.85 -2.38
CA PRO A 9 -24.97 -6.87 -2.09
C PRO A 9 -24.53 -5.39 -1.93
N GLY A 10 -23.36 -4.99 -2.44
CA GLY A 10 -22.89 -3.59 -2.42
C GLY A 10 -21.44 -3.38 -1.96
N TYR A 11 -20.64 -4.45 -1.85
CA TYR A 11 -19.24 -4.37 -1.43
C TYR A 11 -18.34 -3.96 -2.58
N ASN A 12 -17.32 -3.14 -2.31
CA ASN A 12 -16.41 -2.62 -3.32
C ASN A 12 -15.12 -3.46 -3.42
N SER A 13 -14.62 -3.60 -4.64
CA SER A 13 -13.24 -3.98 -4.92
C SER A 13 -12.42 -2.74 -5.28
N ASP A 14 -11.11 -2.79 -5.03
CA ASP A 14 -10.18 -1.73 -5.41
C ASP A 14 -8.77 -2.32 -5.62
N SER A 15 -8.17 -2.10 -6.79
CA SER A 15 -6.83 -2.60 -7.07
C SER A 15 -6.10 -1.76 -8.11
N THR A 16 -4.91 -1.31 -7.70
CA THR A 16 -3.96 -0.66 -8.59
C THR A 16 -2.92 -1.64 -9.13
N ARG A 17 -2.64 -1.58 -10.44
CA ARG A 17 -1.44 -2.16 -11.05
C ARG A 17 -0.76 -1.15 -11.97
N THR A 18 0.57 -1.21 -12.00
CA THR A 18 1.40 -0.36 -12.85
C THR A 18 1.92 -1.16 -14.03
N TYR A 19 1.89 -0.56 -15.21
CA TYR A 19 2.27 -1.19 -16.46
C TYR A 19 3.36 -0.35 -17.14
N SER A 20 4.25 -1.02 -17.85
CA SER A 20 5.16 -0.41 -18.82
C SER A 20 4.73 -0.83 -20.23
N ILE A 21 4.74 0.10 -21.18
CA ILE A 21 4.58 -0.22 -22.60
C ILE A 21 6.00 -0.35 -23.17
N GLY A 22 6.43 -1.59 -23.41
CA GLY A 22 7.83 -1.89 -23.74
C GLY A 22 8.73 -2.01 -22.50
N GLU A 23 10.04 -2.18 -22.73
CA GLU A 23 11.03 -2.31 -21.67
C GLU A 23 11.20 -0.96 -20.94
N PRO A 24 10.98 -0.92 -19.61
CA PRO A 24 11.20 0.30 -18.82
C PRO A 24 12.69 0.65 -18.69
N ASP A 25 12.97 1.92 -18.44
CA ASP A 25 14.30 2.37 -18.03
C ASP A 25 14.76 1.63 -16.74
N VAL A 26 16.06 1.37 -16.62
CA VAL A 26 16.64 0.63 -15.49
C VAL A 26 16.35 1.29 -14.14
N GLU A 27 16.32 2.62 -14.08
CA GLU A 27 16.01 3.35 -12.85
C GLU A 27 14.53 3.26 -12.50
N VAL A 28 13.64 3.24 -13.49
CA VAL A 28 12.20 3.00 -13.27
C VAL A 28 11.98 1.60 -12.70
N SER A 29 12.61 0.58 -13.29
CA SER A 29 12.54 -0.81 -12.80
C SER A 29 13.08 -0.95 -11.38
N ARG A 30 14.21 -0.31 -11.07
CA ARG A 30 14.80 -0.31 -9.72
C ARG A 30 13.86 0.30 -8.69
N ARG A 31 13.32 1.48 -8.97
CA ARG A 31 12.38 2.16 -8.06
C ARG A 31 11.06 1.40 -7.92
N TYR A 32 10.55 0.80 -8.99
CA TYR A 32 9.37 -0.04 -8.93
C TYR A 32 9.60 -1.30 -8.09
N ALA A 33 10.79 -1.92 -8.18
CA ALA A 33 11.15 -3.07 -7.34
C ALA A 33 11.20 -2.68 -5.84
N VAL A 34 11.66 -1.47 -5.51
CA VAL A 34 11.58 -0.94 -4.14
C VAL A 34 10.13 -0.81 -3.69
N LEU A 35 9.27 -0.18 -4.51
CA LEU A 35 7.84 -0.06 -4.23
C LEU A 35 7.18 -1.43 -3.99
N GLN A 36 7.54 -2.43 -4.81
CA GLN A 36 7.04 -3.80 -4.65
C GLN A 36 7.49 -4.43 -3.33
N ARG A 37 8.74 -4.20 -2.88
CA ARG A 37 9.22 -4.65 -1.56
C ARG A 37 8.45 -3.98 -0.43
N ALA A 38 8.21 -2.67 -0.52
CA ALA A 38 7.45 -1.91 0.47
C ALA A 38 6.01 -2.43 0.60
N GLN A 39 5.34 -2.70 -0.54
CA GLN A 39 3.99 -3.26 -0.56
C GLN A 39 3.94 -4.66 0.07
N ARG A 40 4.92 -5.53 -0.24
CA ARG A 40 5.01 -6.87 0.38
C ARG A 40 5.27 -6.81 1.88
N ALA A 41 6.13 -5.89 2.33
CA ALA A 41 6.40 -5.69 3.75
C ALA A 41 5.13 -5.31 4.50
N ALA A 42 4.35 -4.34 4.00
CA ALA A 42 3.06 -3.98 4.58
C ALA A 42 2.04 -5.14 4.53
N ALA A 43 1.95 -5.88 3.41
CA ALA A 43 1.03 -7.02 3.34
C ALA A 43 1.38 -8.11 4.38
N SER A 44 2.66 -8.34 4.64
CA SER A 44 3.11 -9.35 5.61
C SER A 44 2.71 -9.01 7.05
N THR A 45 2.67 -7.72 7.43
CA THR A 45 2.23 -7.31 8.77
C THR A 45 0.74 -7.51 9.01
N CYS A 46 -0.08 -7.59 7.95
CA CYS A 46 -1.49 -7.93 8.09
C CYS A 46 -1.72 -9.41 8.44
N SER A 47 -0.76 -10.29 8.16
CA SER A 47 -0.87 -11.73 8.45
C SER A 47 -0.40 -12.13 9.85
N ALA A 48 0.39 -11.27 10.52
CA ALA A 48 0.90 -11.50 11.85
C ALA A 48 1.04 -10.16 12.58
N VAL A 49 0.32 -10.01 13.70
CA VAL A 49 0.45 -8.85 14.59
C VAL A 49 1.92 -8.75 15.02
N THR A 50 2.61 -7.73 14.51
CA THR A 50 4.02 -7.48 14.84
C THR A 50 4.08 -6.36 15.89
N PRO A 51 4.46 -6.65 17.15
CA PRO A 51 4.59 -5.63 18.17
C PRO A 51 5.50 -4.49 17.71
N GLY A 52 5.03 -3.24 17.84
CA GLY A 52 5.81 -2.04 17.52
C GLY A 52 5.93 -1.70 16.03
N ARG A 53 5.33 -2.47 15.11
CA ARG A 53 5.27 -2.11 13.68
C ARG A 53 3.85 -2.14 13.17
N THR A 54 3.41 -1.01 12.60
CA THR A 54 2.13 -0.93 11.91
C THR A 54 2.32 -1.24 10.43
N THR A 55 1.23 -1.61 9.75
CA THR A 55 1.22 -1.77 8.29
C THR A 55 1.68 -0.49 7.57
N SER A 56 1.38 0.70 8.14
CA SER A 56 1.87 1.96 7.58
C SER A 56 3.38 2.10 7.70
N THR A 57 3.96 1.84 8.89
CA THR A 57 5.42 1.97 9.08
C THR A 57 6.17 0.96 8.23
N ALA A 58 5.66 -0.27 8.10
CA ALA A 58 6.34 -1.32 7.35
C ALA A 58 6.62 -1.00 5.88
N ALA A 59 5.69 -0.34 5.18
CA ALA A 59 5.94 0.15 3.82
C ALA A 59 6.85 1.39 3.80
N ARG A 60 6.61 2.34 4.71
CA ARG A 60 7.33 3.63 4.75
C ARG A 60 8.81 3.45 5.05
N ASP A 61 9.17 2.55 5.96
CA ASP A 61 10.56 2.26 6.33
C ASP A 61 11.35 1.79 5.10
N VAL A 62 10.79 0.84 4.32
CA VAL A 62 11.43 0.32 3.10
C VAL A 62 11.65 1.42 2.07
N LEU A 63 10.70 2.34 1.91
CA LEU A 63 10.84 3.47 0.99
C LEU A 63 11.86 4.48 1.50
N ALA A 64 11.91 4.72 2.81
CA ALA A 64 12.86 5.64 3.44
C ALA A 64 14.30 5.15 3.35
N ASP A 65 14.54 3.86 3.61
CA ASP A 65 15.86 3.22 3.52
C ASP A 65 16.48 3.33 2.12
N GLU A 66 15.63 3.47 1.10
CA GLU A 66 16.02 3.59 -0.32
C GLU A 66 15.98 5.04 -0.83
N GLY A 67 15.79 6.01 0.08
CA GLY A 67 15.75 7.44 -0.26
C GLY A 67 14.50 7.89 -1.03
N LEU A 68 13.40 7.14 -0.96
CA LEU A 68 12.15 7.40 -1.68
C LEU A 68 11.01 7.90 -0.78
N ALA A 69 11.28 8.22 0.49
CA ALA A 69 10.25 8.66 1.44
C ALA A 69 9.47 9.90 0.96
N GLU A 70 10.15 10.91 0.41
CA GLU A 70 9.52 12.16 -0.05
C GLU A 70 8.60 11.94 -1.25
N ALA A 71 8.84 10.90 -2.05
CA ALA A 71 7.99 10.54 -3.17
C ALA A 71 6.68 9.86 -2.73
N PHE A 72 6.59 9.40 -1.47
CA PHE A 72 5.41 8.70 -0.95
C PHE A 72 4.46 9.63 -0.19
N VAL A 73 3.60 10.30 -0.95
CA VAL A 73 2.82 11.48 -0.52
C VAL A 73 1.43 11.18 0.08
N HIS A 74 1.05 9.91 0.24
CA HIS A 74 -0.27 9.52 0.74
C HIS A 74 -0.16 8.47 1.85
N ARG A 75 -1.30 8.13 2.49
CA ARG A 75 -1.40 7.04 3.46
C ARG A 75 -1.15 5.67 2.80
N THR A 76 -0.78 4.66 3.58
CA THR A 76 -0.47 3.32 3.05
C THR A 76 -1.72 2.56 2.60
N GLY A 77 -2.89 2.86 3.17
CA GLY A 77 -4.15 2.24 2.78
C GLY A 77 -5.35 2.77 3.55
N HIS A 78 -6.49 2.15 3.30
CA HIS A 78 -7.78 2.44 3.93
C HIS A 78 -8.59 1.14 4.07
N GLY A 79 -9.61 1.18 4.91
CA GLY A 79 -10.65 0.16 4.91
C GLY A 79 -11.48 0.26 3.64
N ILE A 80 -12.10 -0.87 3.28
CA ILE A 80 -12.96 -1.00 2.12
C ILE A 80 -14.08 -1.98 2.45
N GLY A 81 -15.28 -1.65 2.02
CA GLY A 81 -16.48 -2.44 2.28
C GLY A 81 -17.65 -1.90 1.47
N LEU A 82 -18.69 -1.41 2.14
CA LEU A 82 -19.84 -0.77 1.48
C LEU A 82 -19.47 0.61 0.92
N SER A 83 -18.44 1.24 1.46
CA SER A 83 -17.75 2.40 0.89
C SER A 83 -16.40 1.98 0.31
N VAL A 84 -15.96 2.69 -0.74
CA VAL A 84 -14.59 2.56 -1.28
C VAL A 84 -13.55 3.00 -0.24
N HIS A 85 -13.90 4.00 0.57
CA HIS A 85 -13.08 4.50 1.67
C HIS A 85 -13.87 4.43 2.97
N GLU A 86 -13.43 3.57 3.89
CA GLU A 86 -13.97 3.44 5.25
C GLU A 86 -12.85 3.15 6.26
N GLU A 87 -13.21 3.08 7.54
CA GLU A 87 -12.28 2.68 8.60
C GLU A 87 -11.91 1.19 8.47
N PRO A 88 -10.71 0.76 8.93
CA PRO A 88 -9.67 1.59 9.53
C PRO A 88 -8.73 2.23 8.49
N TYR A 89 -8.26 3.45 8.76
CA TYR A 89 -7.22 4.05 7.92
C TYR A 89 -5.81 3.55 8.26
N ILE A 90 -5.08 3.08 7.24
CA ILE A 90 -3.69 2.64 7.38
C ILE A 90 -2.76 3.83 7.16
N VAL A 91 -2.58 4.63 8.20
CA VAL A 91 -1.85 5.91 8.18
C VAL A 91 -0.87 6.01 9.35
N ALA A 92 0.18 6.81 9.20
CA ALA A 92 1.11 7.11 10.28
C ALA A 92 0.37 7.73 11.47
N GLY A 93 0.70 7.30 12.68
CA GLY A 93 0.07 7.77 13.91
C GLY A 93 -1.23 7.06 14.31
N ASN A 94 -1.82 6.22 13.44
CA ASN A 94 -2.95 5.38 13.84
C ASN A 94 -2.44 4.17 14.65
N SER A 95 -2.91 4.05 15.89
CA SER A 95 -2.54 2.98 16.84
C SER A 95 -3.65 1.94 17.05
N LEU A 96 -4.71 1.97 16.24
CA LEU A 96 -5.77 0.97 16.30
C LEU A 96 -5.19 -0.44 16.05
N PRO A 97 -5.41 -1.41 16.96
CA PRO A 97 -5.05 -2.80 16.72
C PRO A 97 -5.83 -3.38 15.53
N LEU A 98 -5.14 -4.08 14.62
CA LEU A 98 -5.71 -4.82 13.49
C LEU A 98 -5.89 -6.30 13.83
#